data_AF-A0A927UBP6-F1
#
_entry.id   AF-A0A927UBP6-F1
#
_cell.length_a   1.000
_cell.length_b   1.000
_cell.length_c   1.000
_cell.angle_alpha   90.00
_cell.angle_beta   90.00
_cell.angle_gamma   90.00
#
_symmetry.space_group_name_H-M   'P 1'
#
loop_
_entity.id
_entity.type
_entity.pdbx_description
1 polymer ?
#
loop_
_entity_poly.entity_id
_entity_poly.type
_entity_poly.pdbx_seq_one_letter_code
_entity_poly.pdbx_strand_id
1 'polypeptide(L)'
;MSNIECDLVADLLPIYIDGKASAASKEFIEEHIKTCQDCRDIYEAMTADMELPKPEKRKRRFKIPSLLKILLGVLGYLVFVIVLIVIINYILMNGVF
;
A
#
# COMPACT_ATOMS: atom_id res chain seq x y z
N MET A 1 7.52 -23.93 20.64
CA MET A 1 6.49 -23.57 19.65
C MET A 1 5.40 -24.61 19.71
N SER A 2 4.14 -24.20 19.66
CA SER A 2 3.00 -25.12 19.77
C SER A 2 2.80 -25.82 18.43
N ASN A 3 2.56 -27.13 18.46
CA ASN A 3 2.35 -27.95 17.26
C ASN A 3 1.17 -27.40 16.40
N ILE A 4 0.16 -26.83 17.06
CA ILE A 4 -1.03 -26.23 16.45
C ILE A 4 -0.71 -25.01 15.58
N GLU A 5 0.23 -24.14 16.00
CA GLU A 5 0.63 -22.98 15.20
C GLU A 5 1.36 -23.40 13.92
N CYS A 6 2.20 -24.44 14.01
CA CYS A 6 2.90 -24.99 12.84
C CYS A 6 1.92 -25.58 11.84
N ASP A 7 0.93 -26.35 12.30
CA ASP A 7 -0.11 -26.93 11.43
C ASP A 7 -0.92 -25.81 10.73
N LEU A 8 -1.28 -24.77 11.46
CA LEU A 8 -1.97 -23.60 10.90
C LEU A 8 -1.11 -22.89 9.84
N VAL A 9 0.19 -22.70 10.10
CA VAL A 9 1.11 -22.10 9.13
C VAL A 9 1.25 -22.97 7.89
N ALA A 10 1.34 -24.30 8.05
CA ALA A 10 1.42 -25.25 6.94
C ALA A 10 0.16 -25.20 6.05
N ASP A 11 -1.03 -25.13 6.66
CA ASP A 11 -2.31 -25.02 5.93
C ASP A 11 -2.44 -23.68 5.17
N LEU A 12 -1.91 -22.60 5.74
CA LEU A 12 -1.98 -21.26 5.14
C LEU A 12 -0.82 -20.97 4.18
N LEU A 13 0.24 -21.76 4.18
CA LEU A 13 1.43 -21.57 3.34
C LEU A 13 1.10 -21.54 1.84
N PRO A 14 0.27 -22.45 1.29
CA PRO A 14 -0.09 -22.42 -0.12
C PRO A 14 -0.79 -21.12 -0.52
N ILE A 15 -1.72 -20.62 0.28
CA ILE A 15 -2.43 -19.36 -0.01
C ILE A 15 -1.54 -18.12 0.20
N TYR A 16 -0.51 -18.24 1.06
CA TYR A 16 0.51 -17.22 1.27
C TYR A 16 1.42 -17.09 0.03
N ILE A 17 1.91 -18.22 -0.48
CA ILE A 17 2.74 -18.31 -1.70
C ILE A 17 1.95 -17.79 -2.92
N ASP A 18 0.68 -18.15 -3.02
CA ASP A 18 -0.26 -17.62 -4.04
C ASP A 18 -0.55 -16.10 -3.91
N GLY A 19 -0.06 -15.46 -2.85
CA GLY A 19 -0.26 -14.03 -2.58
C GLY A 19 -1.69 -13.66 -2.14
N LYS A 20 -2.57 -14.65 -1.94
CA LYS A 20 -4.00 -14.50 -1.60
C LYS A 20 -4.27 -14.42 -0.09
N ALA A 21 -3.29 -14.71 0.75
CA ALA A 21 -3.42 -14.57 2.19
C ALA A 21 -3.79 -13.14 2.61
N SER A 22 -4.63 -13.03 3.64
CA SER A 22 -5.01 -11.75 4.25
C SER A 22 -3.79 -11.06 4.90
N ALA A 23 -3.88 -9.75 5.15
CA ALA A 23 -2.76 -9.02 5.78
C ALA A 23 -2.41 -9.59 7.17
N ALA A 24 -3.42 -9.90 7.98
CA ALA A 24 -3.23 -10.49 9.31
C ALA A 24 -2.56 -11.88 9.23
N SER A 25 -3.00 -12.72 8.29
CA SER A 25 -2.41 -14.05 8.09
C SER A 25 -0.96 -13.97 7.60
N LYS A 26 -0.63 -13.00 6.74
CA LYS A 26 0.75 -12.78 6.26
C LYS A 26 1.70 -12.42 7.39
N GLU A 27 1.30 -11.47 8.24
CA GLU A 27 2.11 -11.04 9.38
C GLU A 27 2.39 -12.20 10.34
N PHE A 28 1.35 -12.98 10.66
CA PHE A 28 1.49 -14.18 11.49
C PHE A 28 2.47 -15.22 10.89
N ILE A 29 2.32 -15.54 9.61
CA ILE A 29 3.20 -16.50 8.91
C ILE A 29 4.65 -15.99 8.87
N GLU A 30 4.86 -14.71 8.60
CA GLU A 30 6.20 -14.10 8.56
C GLU A 30 6.88 -14.08 9.94
N GLU A 31 6.14 -13.85 11.01
CA GLU A 31 6.67 -13.92 12.38
C GLU A 31 6.99 -15.36 12.78
N HIS A 32 6.13 -16.31 12.38
CA HIS A 32 6.31 -17.71 12.71
C HIS A 32 7.49 -18.34 11.95
N ILE A 33 7.65 -18.11 10.64
CA ILE A 33 8.80 -18.62 9.85
C ILE A 33 10.14 -18.01 10.33
N LYS A 34 10.12 -16.81 10.92
CA LYS A 34 11.31 -16.21 11.53
C LYS A 34 11.76 -16.94 12.79
N THR A 35 10.82 -17.52 13.53
CA THR A 35 11.05 -18.12 14.85
C THR A 35 11.04 -19.65 14.83
N CYS A 36 10.42 -20.27 13.82
CA CYS A 36 10.27 -21.73 13.65
C CYS A 36 11.15 -22.21 12.50
N GLN A 37 12.12 -23.08 12.80
CA GLN A 37 12.96 -23.66 11.76
C GLN A 37 12.16 -24.62 10.87
N ASP A 38 11.31 -25.47 11.46
CA ASP A 38 10.52 -26.46 10.71
C ASP A 38 9.62 -25.78 9.66
N CYS A 39 8.90 -24.73 10.05
CA CYS A 39 8.04 -23.99 9.10
C CYS A 39 8.85 -23.23 8.04
N ARG A 40 10.08 -22.81 8.37
CA ARG A 40 10.99 -22.20 7.40
C ARG A 40 11.44 -23.22 6.37
N ASP A 41 11.84 -24.40 6.81
CA ASP A 41 12.31 -25.47 5.92
C ASP A 41 11.19 -25.92 4.98
N ILE A 42 9.95 -26.02 5.48
CA ILE A 42 8.76 -26.31 4.64
C ILE A 42 8.52 -25.20 3.62
N TYR A 43 8.61 -23.93 4.04
CA TYR A 43 8.47 -22.80 3.12
C TYR A 43 9.55 -22.82 2.03
N GLU A 44 10.82 -23.02 2.41
CA GLU A 44 11.92 -23.12 1.46
C GLU A 44 11.75 -24.30 0.50
N ALA A 45 11.33 -25.47 1.01
CA ALA A 45 11.07 -26.65 0.17
C ALA A 45 9.92 -26.41 -0.84
N MET A 46 8.84 -25.74 -0.43
CA MET A 46 7.73 -25.40 -1.34
C MET A 46 8.10 -24.34 -2.38
N THR A 47 9.14 -23.55 -2.11
CA THR A 47 9.56 -22.43 -2.96
C THR A 47 10.82 -22.74 -3.78
N ALA A 48 11.51 -23.85 -3.52
CA ALA A 48 12.77 -24.24 -4.17
C ALA A 48 12.65 -24.54 -5.67
N ASP A 49 11.56 -25.16 -6.10
CA ASP A 49 11.31 -25.50 -7.51
C ASP A 49 10.49 -24.45 -8.26
N MET A 50 9.96 -23.47 -7.54
CA MET A 50 9.29 -22.34 -8.14
C MET A 50 10.34 -21.26 -8.40
N GLU A 51 10.58 -20.89 -9.67
CA GLU A 51 11.09 -19.56 -10.01
C GLU A 51 10.06 -18.53 -9.53
N LEU A 52 9.99 -18.30 -8.22
CA LEU A 52 8.97 -17.44 -7.66
C LEU A 52 9.22 -16.03 -8.19
N PRO A 53 8.25 -15.41 -8.89
CA PRO A 53 8.22 -13.97 -8.90
C PRO A 53 8.17 -13.54 -7.43
N LYS A 54 9.27 -12.91 -6.95
CA LYS A 54 9.37 -12.28 -5.63
C LYS A 54 8.02 -11.70 -5.26
N PRO A 55 7.50 -11.88 -4.02
CA PRO A 55 6.16 -11.42 -3.66
C PRO A 55 6.03 -9.96 -4.04
N GLU A 56 5.36 -9.72 -5.18
CA GLU A 56 5.08 -8.37 -5.62
C GLU A 56 4.19 -7.84 -4.53
N LYS A 57 4.75 -6.94 -3.71
CA LYS A 57 3.98 -6.08 -2.83
C LYS A 57 2.90 -5.51 -3.70
N ARG A 58 1.69 -6.06 -3.63
CA ARG A 58 0.51 -5.58 -4.33
C ARG A 58 0.20 -4.25 -3.67
N LYS A 59 0.97 -3.22 -4.04
CA LYS A 59 0.63 -1.83 -3.86
C LYS A 59 -0.69 -1.74 -4.57
N ARG A 60 -1.80 -1.76 -3.81
CA ARG A 60 -3.09 -1.35 -4.35
C ARG A 60 -2.83 0.06 -4.87
N ARG A 61 -2.54 0.18 -6.16
CA ARG A 61 -2.55 1.44 -6.89
C ARG A 61 -4.01 1.84 -6.81
N PHE A 62 -4.39 2.57 -5.77
CA PHE A 62 -5.64 3.30 -5.76
C PHE A 62 -5.52 4.24 -6.95
N LYS A 63 -6.06 3.82 -8.11
CA LYS A 63 -6.08 4.65 -9.31
C LYS A 63 -7.01 5.80 -8.96
N ILE A 64 -6.44 6.88 -8.43
CA ILE A 64 -7.19 8.12 -8.25
C ILE A 64 -7.79 8.45 -9.62
N PRO A 65 -9.13 8.50 -9.76
CA PRO A 65 -9.74 8.73 -11.04
C PRO A 65 -9.23 10.06 -11.58
N SER A 66 -8.92 10.11 -12.88
CA SER A 66 -8.41 11.31 -13.56
C SER A 66 -9.28 12.55 -13.30
N LEU A 67 -10.58 12.36 -13.10
CA LEU A 67 -11.56 13.39 -12.72
C LEU A 67 -11.25 14.07 -11.37
N LEU A 68 -10.81 13.32 -10.35
CA LEU A 68 -10.52 13.90 -9.03
C LEU A 68 -9.29 14.81 -9.09
N LYS A 69 -8.29 14.47 -9.91
CA LYS A 69 -7.11 15.32 -10.14
C LYS A 69 -7.47 16.64 -10.85
N ILE A 70 -8.36 16.56 -11.84
CA ILE A 70 -8.83 17.73 -12.60
C ILE A 70 -9.65 18.64 -11.67
N LEU A 71 -10.57 18.08 -10.88
CA LEU A 71 -11.42 18.85 -9.96
C LEU A 71 -10.57 19.64 -8.94
N LEU A 72 -9.55 19.00 -8.36
CA LEU A 72 -8.65 19.66 -7.40
C LEU A 72 -7.86 20.80 -8.05
N GLY A 73 -7.38 20.60 -9.29
CA GLY A 73 -6.65 21.61 -10.05
C GLY A 73 -7.51 22.83 -10.41
N VAL A 74 -8.75 22.60 -10.85
CA VAL A 74 -9.71 23.67 -11.16
C VAL A 74 -10.05 24.48 -9.90
N LEU A 75 -10.31 23.81 -8.77
CA LEU A 75 -10.61 24.48 -7.51
C LEU A 75 -9.42 25.33 -7.03
N GLY A 76 -8.21 24.78 -7.08
CA GLY A 76 -6.98 25.52 -6.74
C GLY A 76 -6.75 26.75 -7.64
N TYR A 77 -6.99 26.60 -8.94
CA TYR A 77 -6.90 27.71 -9.88
C TYR A 77 -7.93 28.82 -9.58
N LEU A 78 -9.18 28.47 -9.29
CA LEU A 78 -10.22 29.44 -8.93
C LEU A 78 -9.84 30.23 -7.67
N VAL A 79 -9.34 29.55 -6.64
CA VAL A 79 -8.88 30.21 -5.40
C VAL A 79 -7.71 31.15 -5.70
N PHE A 80 -6.75 30.73 -6.53
CA PHE A 80 -5.63 31.56 -6.92
C PHE A 80 -6.07 32.85 -7.65
N VAL A 81 -7.02 32.73 -8.58
CA VAL A 81 -7.59 33.89 -9.29
C VAL A 81 -8.29 34.84 -8.32
N ILE A 82 -9.07 34.32 -7.38
CA ILE A 82 -9.74 35.14 -6.36
C ILE A 82 -8.71 35.89 -5.50
N VAL A 83 -7.65 35.22 -5.06
CA VAL A 83 -6.57 35.85 -4.28
C VAL A 83 -5.89 36.97 -5.08
N LEU A 84 -5.58 36.74 -6.36
CA LEU A 84 -4.99 37.77 -7.22
C LEU A 84 -5.91 38.99 -7.35
N ILE A 85 -7.21 38.77 -7.55
CA ILE A 85 -8.20 39.86 -7.64
C ILE A 85 -8.21 40.67 -6.35
N VAL A 86 -8.21 40.02 -5.18
CA VAL A 86 -8.19 40.71 -3.89
C VAL A 86 -6.91 41.52 -3.72
N ILE A 87 -5.76 40.98 -4.09
CA ILE A 87 -4.47 41.67 -4.03
C ILE A 87 -4.49 42.91 -4.93
N ILE A 88 -4.96 42.78 -6.17
CA ILE A 88 -5.06 43.91 -7.12
C ILE A 88 -5.97 45.01 -6.54
N ASN A 89 -7.14 44.65 -6.02
CA ASN A 89 -8.05 45.61 -5.39
C ASN A 89 -7.44 46.26 -4.15
N TYR A 90 -6.71 45.51 -3.33
CA TYR A 90 -6.02 46.04 -2.15
C TYR A 90 -4.95 47.07 -2.53
N ILE A 91 -4.16 46.81 -3.58
CA ILE A 91 -3.15 47.74 -4.10
C ILE A 91 -3.82 49.02 -4.62
N LEU A 92 -4.92 48.89 -5.37
CA LEU A 92 -5.69 50.03 -5.89
C LEU A 92 -6.34 50.86 -4.77
N MET A 93 -6.94 50.20 -3.77
CA MET A 93 -7.65 50.86 -2.67
C MET A 93 -6.72 51.55 -1.67
N ASN A 94 -5.53 51.00 -1.42
CA ASN A 94 -4.53 51.64 -0.57
C ASN A 94 -3.69 52.71 -1.28
N GLY A 95 -4.01 53.01 -2.54
CA GLY A 95 -3.39 54.12 -3.26
C GLY A 95 -1.86 54.01 -3.28
N VAL A 96 -1.31 52.82 -3.51
CA VAL A 96 0.12 52.69 -3.84
C VAL A 96 0.31 53.12 -5.30
N PHE A 97 0.04 54.40 -5.56
CA PHE A 97 0.33 55.18 -6.75
C PHE A 97 0.45 56.64 -6.36
#